data_AF-A0AAD0YKF7-F1
#
_entry.id   AF-A0AAD0YKF7-F1
#
_cell.length_a   1.000
_cell.length_b   1.000
_cell.length_c   1.000
_cell.angle_alpha   90.00
_cell.angle_beta   90.00
_cell.angle_gamma   90.00
#
_symmetry.space_group_name_H-M   'P 1'
#
loop_
_entity.id
_entity.type
_entity.pdbx_description
1 polymer ?
#
loop_
_entity_poly.entity_id
_entity_poly.type
_entity_poly.pdbx_seq_one_letter_code
_entity_poly.pdbx_strand_id
1 'polypeptide(L)'
;MKQIFKIITDITNITNEMVENEKYFDEAIPTFLDWYGEKNKSTLAGWGLYYDLPLLRKEFTEFGLDYNQYFVGGGFDIRALGVYWLAKKNISTSGISLERVLEKMNIKEDFKFHRALDDAKATALILQQILNEE
;
A
#
# COMPACT_ATOMS: atom_id res chain seq x y z
N MET A 1 22.46 -16.25 0.41
CA MET A 1 21.02 -16.07 0.17
C MET A 1 20.45 -15.36 1.39
N LYS A 2 19.75 -14.22 1.23
CA LYS A 2 19.12 -13.54 2.37
C LYS A 2 17.85 -14.32 2.74
N GLN A 3 17.72 -14.70 4.00
CA GLN A 3 16.59 -15.47 4.50
C GLN A 3 15.54 -14.53 5.11
N ILE A 4 14.27 -14.70 4.75
CA ILE A 4 13.15 -14.04 5.43
C ILE A 4 13.06 -14.60 6.85
N PHE A 5 13.09 -13.71 7.84
CA PHE A 5 12.89 -14.08 9.24
C PHE A 5 11.47 -14.63 9.46
N LYS A 6 11.35 -15.64 10.33
CA LYS A 6 10.06 -16.28 10.63
C LYS A 6 8.97 -15.27 11.02
N ILE A 7 9.32 -14.25 11.81
CA ILE A 7 8.36 -13.21 12.22
C ILE A 7 7.75 -12.46 11.02
N ILE A 8 8.52 -12.23 9.95
CA ILE A 8 8.02 -11.59 8.73
C ILE A 8 7.12 -12.55 7.97
N THR A 9 7.48 -13.83 7.88
CA THR A 9 6.61 -14.86 7.28
C THR A 9 5.30 -15.01 8.05
N ASP A 10 5.34 -15.01 9.38
CA ASP A 10 4.14 -15.14 10.22
C ASP A 10 3.18 -13.95 10.02
N ILE A 11 3.71 -12.75 9.75
CA ILE A 11 2.91 -11.55 9.49
C ILE A 11 2.38 -11.55 8.05
N THR A 12 3.26 -11.76 7.07
CA THR A 12 2.96 -11.51 5.63
C THR A 12 2.55 -12.75 4.86
N ASN A 13 2.70 -13.94 5.45
CA ASN A 13 2.61 -15.22 4.77
C ASN A 13 3.54 -15.36 3.55
N ILE A 14 4.63 -14.57 3.46
CA ILE A 14 5.67 -14.72 2.44
C ILE A 14 6.73 -15.69 2.95
N THR A 15 6.91 -16.82 2.27
CA THR A 15 7.95 -17.81 2.59
C THR A 15 9.22 -17.56 1.78
N ASN A 16 10.33 -18.19 2.18
CA ASN A 16 11.56 -18.14 1.39
C ASN A 16 11.39 -18.78 0.01
N GLU A 17 10.58 -19.85 -0.12
CA GLU A 17 10.34 -20.50 -1.42
C GLU A 17 9.59 -19.56 -2.38
N MET A 18 8.68 -18.74 -1.86
CA MET A 18 7.92 -17.78 -2.67
C MET A 18 8.79 -16.71 -3.34
N VAL A 19 9.98 -16.44 -2.81
CA VAL A 19 10.88 -15.39 -3.31
C VAL A 19 12.19 -15.92 -3.86
N GLU A 20 12.40 -17.24 -3.81
CA GLU A 20 13.69 -17.88 -4.13
C GLU A 20 14.14 -17.58 -5.57
N ASN A 21 13.19 -17.53 -6.51
CA ASN A 21 13.44 -17.31 -7.94
C ASN A 21 12.77 -16.03 -8.46
N GLU A 22 12.37 -15.15 -7.56
CA GLU A 22 11.75 -13.88 -7.93
C GLU A 22 12.81 -12.83 -8.27
N LYS A 23 12.40 -11.85 -9.07
CA LYS A 23 13.25 -10.74 -9.50
C LYS A 23 13.70 -9.90 -8.32
N TYR A 24 14.94 -9.42 -8.37
CA TYR A 24 15.38 -8.37 -7.46
C TYR A 24 14.70 -7.03 -7.78
N PHE A 25 14.82 -6.08 -6.86
CA PHE A 25 14.14 -4.79 -6.97
C PHE A 25 14.50 -4.04 -8.26
N ASP A 26 15.79 -3.98 -8.62
CA ASP A 26 16.31 -3.36 -9.84
C ASP A 26 15.80 -3.99 -11.13
N GLU A 27 15.44 -5.27 -11.09
CA GLU A 27 14.85 -5.99 -12.22
C GLU A 27 13.32 -5.85 -12.28
N ALA A 28 12.66 -5.73 -11.11
CA ALA A 28 11.21 -5.62 -11.01
C ALA A 28 10.72 -4.18 -11.24
N ILE A 29 11.42 -3.18 -10.68
CA ILE A 29 10.98 -1.79 -10.70
C ILE A 29 10.81 -1.20 -12.10
N PRO A 30 11.61 -1.53 -13.14
CA PRO A 30 11.39 -0.98 -14.48
C PRO A 30 10.05 -1.44 -15.07
N THR A 31 9.64 -2.69 -14.79
CA THR A 31 8.33 -3.21 -15.25
C THR A 31 7.18 -2.48 -14.54
N PHE A 32 7.33 -2.20 -13.25
CA PHE A 32 6.36 -1.41 -12.50
C PHE A 32 6.27 0.03 -13.02
N LEU A 33 7.40 0.66 -13.33
CA LEU A 33 7.45 2.04 -13.82
C LEU A 33 6.84 2.19 -15.22
N ASP A 34 7.07 1.22 -16.09
CA ASP A 34 6.42 1.15 -17.41
C ASP A 34 4.89 1.08 -17.27
N TRP A 35 4.40 0.24 -16.37
CA TRP A 35 2.97 0.14 -16.05
C TRP A 35 2.40 1.39 -15.36
N TYR A 36 3.15 1.98 -14.42
CA TYR A 36 2.74 3.18 -13.66
C TYR A 36 2.55 4.39 -14.58
N GLY A 37 3.37 4.47 -15.64
CA GLY A 37 3.24 5.44 -16.71
C GLY A 37 3.80 6.82 -16.36
N GLU A 38 3.22 7.85 -16.98
CA GLU A 38 3.70 9.23 -16.85
C GLU A 38 3.59 9.74 -15.40
N LYS A 39 4.72 10.20 -14.85
CA LYS A 39 4.86 10.77 -13.50
C LYS A 39 3.73 11.74 -13.09
N ASN A 40 3.23 12.56 -14.01
CA ASN A 40 2.22 13.60 -13.74
C ASN A 40 0.77 13.16 -14.00
N LYS A 41 0.53 11.88 -14.32
CA LYS A 41 -0.81 11.33 -14.60
C LYS A 41 -1.28 10.29 -13.59
N SER A 42 -0.38 9.84 -12.73
CA SER A 42 -0.65 8.86 -11.68
C SER A 42 -0.19 9.41 -10.33
N THR A 43 -0.81 8.93 -9.25
CA THR A 43 -0.39 9.23 -7.87
C THR A 43 -0.37 7.95 -7.07
N LEU A 44 0.72 7.72 -6.34
CA LEU A 44 0.81 6.64 -5.37
C LEU A 44 -0.20 6.88 -4.25
N ALA A 45 -1.09 5.93 -4.02
CA ALA A 45 -2.07 5.96 -2.93
C ALA A 45 -1.94 4.69 -2.09
N GLY A 46 -2.10 4.82 -0.78
CA GLY A 46 -1.95 3.69 0.13
C GLY A 46 -2.52 3.97 1.52
N TRP A 47 -2.58 2.93 2.33
CA TRP A 47 -3.09 3.01 3.70
C TRP A 47 -1.96 3.32 4.68
N GLY A 48 -1.81 4.58 5.09
CA GLY A 48 -0.77 4.96 6.03
C GLY A 48 0.63 4.92 5.42
N LEU A 49 0.84 5.72 4.38
CA LEU A 49 2.07 5.80 3.55
C LEU A 49 3.36 6.21 4.28
N TYR A 50 3.30 6.41 5.59
CA TYR A 50 4.42 6.85 6.41
C TYR A 50 5.64 5.92 6.32
N TYR A 51 5.43 4.61 6.11
CA TYR A 51 6.52 3.64 5.97
C TYR A 51 6.79 3.24 4.51
N ASP A 52 5.75 3.12 3.68
CA ASP A 52 5.89 2.65 2.30
C ASP A 52 6.74 3.60 1.45
N LEU A 53 6.48 4.91 1.51
CA LEU A 53 7.20 5.86 0.65
C LEU A 53 8.66 6.05 1.05
N PRO A 54 9.01 6.17 2.35
CA PRO A 54 10.42 6.18 2.74
C PRO A 54 11.15 4.88 2.36
N LEU A 55 10.50 3.72 2.48
CA LEU A 55 11.10 2.46 2.08
C LEU A 55 11.33 2.42 0.55
N LEU A 56 10.32 2.80 -0.24
CA LEU A 56 10.45 2.87 -1.70
C LEU A 56 11.57 3.83 -2.11
N ARG A 57 11.64 5.02 -1.51
CA ARG A 57 12.73 5.99 -1.77
C ARG A 57 14.11 5.44 -1.42
N LYS A 58 14.20 4.72 -0.30
CA LYS A 58 15.44 4.05 0.12
C LYS A 58 15.87 3.02 -0.91
N GLU A 59 14.97 2.15 -1.38
CA GLU A 59 15.30 1.15 -2.40
C GLU A 59 15.70 1.81 -3.73
N PHE A 60 15.01 2.87 -4.17
CA PHE A 60 15.46 3.68 -5.32
C PHE A 60 16.90 4.17 -5.14
N THR A 61 17.22 4.72 -3.97
CA THR A 61 18.57 5.24 -3.66
C THR A 61 19.62 4.12 -3.67
N GLU A 62 19.32 2.98 -3.06
CA GLU A 62 20.23 1.82 -2.97
C GLU A 62 20.63 1.30 -4.36
N PHE A 63 19.69 1.31 -5.31
CA PHE A 63 19.91 0.85 -6.68
C PHE A 63 20.28 1.99 -7.67
N GLY A 64 20.60 3.19 -7.17
CA GLY A 64 21.07 4.31 -8.01
C GLY A 64 19.99 4.92 -8.90
N LEU A 65 18.71 4.76 -8.56
CA LEU A 65 17.56 5.33 -9.27
C LEU A 65 17.09 6.62 -8.58
N ASP A 66 16.72 7.64 -9.36
CA ASP A 66 16.10 8.85 -8.82
C ASP A 66 14.59 8.68 -8.69
N TYR A 67 14.10 8.54 -7.45
CA TYR A 67 12.66 8.50 -7.14
C TYR A 67 11.88 9.67 -7.74
N ASN A 68 12.47 10.87 -7.73
CA ASN A 68 11.81 12.08 -8.21
C ASN A 68 11.74 12.14 -9.74
N GLN A 69 12.45 11.27 -10.47
CA GLN A 69 12.26 11.14 -11.91
C GLN A 69 10.92 10.49 -12.26
N TYR A 70 10.38 9.66 -11.36
CA TYR A 70 9.22 8.81 -11.64
C TYR A 70 7.95 9.18 -10.87
N PHE A 71 8.05 9.76 -9.68
CA PHE A 71 6.89 10.05 -8.83
C PHE A 71 6.82 11.52 -8.40
N VAL A 72 5.62 12.11 -8.43
CA VAL A 72 5.35 13.46 -7.88
C VAL A 72 4.90 13.34 -6.43
N GLY A 73 5.41 14.21 -5.57
CA GLY A 73 4.84 14.46 -4.25
C GLY A 73 5.07 13.34 -3.22
N GLY A 74 4.26 13.38 -2.17
CA GLY A 74 4.33 12.50 -1.00
C GLY A 74 3.26 11.41 -0.97
N GLY A 75 2.65 11.10 -2.12
CA GLY A 75 1.54 10.16 -2.23
C GLY A 75 0.23 10.64 -1.59
N PHE A 76 -0.81 9.81 -1.71
CA PHE A 76 -2.16 10.08 -1.25
C PHE A 76 -2.56 9.10 -0.14
N ASP A 77 -2.57 9.59 1.10
CA ASP A 77 -2.82 8.75 2.27
C ASP A 77 -4.33 8.52 2.47
N ILE A 78 -4.78 7.32 2.10
CA ILE A 78 -6.18 6.90 2.20
C ILE A 78 -6.61 6.72 3.66
N ARG A 79 -5.67 6.47 4.57
CA ARG A 79 -5.98 6.37 6.01
C ARG A 79 -6.57 7.67 6.53
N ALA A 80 -6.08 8.82 6.07
CA ALA A 80 -6.61 10.13 6.46
C ALA A 80 -8.08 10.30 6.01
N LEU A 81 -8.42 9.81 4.80
CA LEU A 81 -9.80 9.80 4.32
C LEU A 81 -10.68 8.85 5.14
N GLY A 82 -10.16 7.68 5.53
CA GLY A 82 -10.86 6.77 6.42
C GLY A 82 -11.17 7.41 7.79
N VAL A 83 -10.21 8.14 8.37
CA VAL A 83 -10.44 8.92 9.61
C VAL A 83 -11.54 9.96 9.39
N TYR A 84 -11.46 10.72 8.31
CA TYR A 84 -12.46 11.72 7.96
C TYR A 84 -13.87 11.10 7.83
N TRP A 85 -13.99 9.98 7.12
CA TRP A 85 -15.26 9.29 6.94
C TRP A 85 -15.85 8.82 8.28
N LEU A 86 -15.05 8.21 9.16
CA LEU A 86 -15.49 7.81 10.50
C LEU A 86 -15.99 9.01 11.31
N ALA A 87 -15.24 10.11 11.30
CA ALA A 87 -15.62 11.33 12.00
C ALA A 87 -16.93 11.93 11.46
N LYS A 88 -17.10 11.97 10.13
CA LYS A 88 -18.34 12.44 9.46
C LYS A 88 -19.55 11.61 9.89
N LYS A 89 -19.38 10.30 10.12
CA LYS A 89 -20.44 9.39 10.58
C LYS A 89 -20.61 9.34 12.11
N ASN A 90 -19.91 10.20 12.86
CA ASN A 90 -19.88 10.19 14.32
C ASN A 90 -19.45 8.83 14.92
N ILE A 91 -18.51 8.15 14.26
CA ILE A 91 -17.91 6.88 14.70
C ILE A 91 -16.52 7.17 15.30
N SER A 92 -16.14 6.43 16.35
CA SER A 92 -14.84 6.57 16.99
C SER A 92 -13.66 6.34 16.04
N THR A 93 -12.74 7.30 16.00
CA THR A 93 -11.50 7.30 15.21
C THR A 93 -10.31 6.66 15.93
N SER A 94 -10.48 6.18 17.16
CA SER A 94 -9.40 5.53 17.92
C SER A 94 -9.08 4.14 17.37
N GLY A 95 -7.81 3.73 17.44
CA GLY A 95 -7.38 2.40 17.02
C GLY A 95 -7.68 2.10 15.54
N ILE A 96 -7.49 3.11 14.67
CA ILE A 96 -7.83 2.97 13.26
C ILE A 96 -6.85 2.04 12.52
N SER A 97 -7.41 0.96 11.99
CA SER A 97 -6.78 -0.01 11.07
C SER A 97 -7.60 -0.12 9.78
N LEU A 98 -6.99 -0.71 8.74
CA LEU A 98 -7.65 -0.94 7.45
C LEU A 98 -8.90 -1.81 7.63
N GLU A 99 -8.74 -2.94 8.31
CA GLU A 99 -9.82 -3.86 8.74
C GLU A 99 -10.99 -3.15 9.40
N ARG A 100 -10.70 -2.30 10.39
CA ARG A 100 -11.73 -1.61 11.15
C ARG A 100 -12.54 -0.68 10.25
N VAL A 101 -11.92 0.02 9.31
CA VAL A 101 -12.65 0.92 8.42
C VAL A 101 -13.52 0.13 7.43
N LEU A 102 -13.00 -0.96 6.87
CA LEU A 102 -13.80 -1.87 6.04
C LEU A 102 -15.03 -2.40 6.79
N GLU A 103 -14.84 -2.85 8.04
CA GLU A 103 -15.92 -3.34 8.90
C GLU A 103 -16.99 -2.25 9.12
N LYS A 104 -16.59 -1.01 9.42
CA LYS A 104 -17.53 0.10 9.62
C LYS A 104 -18.23 0.55 8.34
N MET A 105 -17.60 0.37 7.19
CA MET A 105 -18.21 0.58 5.87
C MET A 105 -19.07 -0.60 5.42
N ASN A 106 -19.12 -1.70 6.19
CA ASN A 106 -19.81 -2.94 5.84
C ASN A 106 -19.33 -3.54 4.50
N ILE A 107 -18.05 -3.36 4.18
CA ILE A 107 -17.39 -3.98 3.03
C ILE A 107 -16.98 -5.40 3.43
N LYS A 108 -17.55 -6.41 2.78
CA LYS A 108 -17.33 -7.82 3.09
C LYS A 108 -16.72 -8.52 1.88
N GLU A 109 -15.39 -8.55 1.86
CA GLU A 109 -14.61 -9.35 0.94
C GLU A 109 -13.63 -10.24 1.71
N ASP A 110 -13.15 -11.30 1.06
CA ASP A 110 -12.17 -12.23 1.63
C ASP A 110 -10.75 -11.68 1.41
N PHE A 111 -10.31 -10.80 2.31
CA PHE A 111 -8.96 -10.25 2.30
C PHE A 111 -8.01 -11.09 3.15
N LYS A 112 -6.81 -11.35 2.60
CA LYS A 112 -5.68 -11.82 3.41
C LYS A 112 -4.85 -10.61 3.82
N PHE A 113 -5.15 -10.03 4.98
CA PHE A 113 -4.42 -8.87 5.48
C PHE A 113 -2.92 -9.13 5.59
N HIS A 114 -2.13 -8.06 5.44
CA HIS A 114 -0.67 -8.10 5.34
C HIS A 114 -0.13 -8.76 4.05
N ARG A 115 -1.01 -9.03 3.08
CA ARG A 115 -0.64 -9.25 1.68
C ARG A 115 -0.79 -7.93 0.94
N ALA A 116 0.32 -7.44 0.37
CA ALA A 116 0.36 -6.13 -0.29
C ALA A 116 -0.76 -5.92 -1.33
N LEU A 117 -1.10 -6.95 -2.11
CA LEU A 117 -2.17 -6.87 -3.11
C LEU A 117 -3.56 -6.74 -2.48
N ASP A 118 -3.84 -7.49 -1.42
CA ASP A 118 -5.15 -7.44 -0.77
C ASP A 118 -5.30 -6.15 0.05
N ASP A 119 -4.23 -5.70 0.72
CA ASP A 119 -4.21 -4.40 1.39
C ASP A 119 -4.42 -3.24 0.38
N ALA A 120 -3.83 -3.33 -0.82
CA ALA A 120 -4.04 -2.34 -1.88
C ALA A 120 -5.49 -2.35 -2.41
N LYS A 121 -6.09 -3.53 -2.62
CA LYS A 121 -7.50 -3.64 -3.02
C LYS A 121 -8.44 -3.10 -1.95
N ALA A 122 -8.26 -3.50 -0.71
CA ALA A 122 -9.01 -2.99 0.44
C ALA A 122 -8.91 -1.46 0.54
N THR A 123 -7.71 -0.92 0.39
CA THR A 123 -7.46 0.52 0.36
C THR A 123 -8.23 1.21 -0.77
N ALA A 124 -8.20 0.64 -1.98
CA ALA A 124 -8.93 1.17 -3.13
C ALA A 124 -10.45 1.15 -2.92
N LEU A 125 -10.99 0.09 -2.31
CA LEU A 125 -12.42 -0.03 -2.01
C LEU A 125 -12.88 1.01 -0.99
N ILE A 126 -12.07 1.32 0.03
CA ILE A 126 -12.35 2.43 0.96
C ILE A 126 -12.45 3.74 0.19
N LEU A 127 -11.48 4.02 -0.70
CA LEU A 127 -11.51 5.24 -1.51
C LEU A 127 -12.77 5.30 -2.38
N GLN A 128 -13.12 4.21 -3.07
CA GLN A 128 -14.33 4.12 -3.89
C GLN A 128 -15.60 4.34 -3.07
N GLN A 129 -15.71 3.73 -1.89
CA GLN A 129 -16.84 3.91 -1.00
C GLN A 129 -17.00 5.38 -0.59
N ILE A 130 -15.90 6.06 -0.24
CA ILE A 130 -15.92 7.47 0.13
C ILE A 130 -16.35 8.35 -1.05
N LEU A 131 -15.88 8.06 -2.27
CA LEU A 131 -16.20 8.84 -3.47
C LEU A 131 -17.64 8.62 -3.97
N ASN A 132 -18.21 7.44 -3.72
CA ASN A 132 -19.58 7.10 -4.14
C ASN A 132 -20.65 7.59 -3.15
N GLU A 133 -20.26 7.97 -1.94
CA GLU A 133 -21.14 8.62 -0.95
C GLU A 133 -21.27 10.12 -1.26
N GLU A 134 -22.00 10.45 -2.32
CA GLU A 134 -22.52 11.81 -2.56
C GLU A 134 -23.55 12.22 -1.49
#